data_AF-A0A944BAR3-F1
#
_entry.id   AF-A0A944BAR3-F1
#
_cell.length_a   1.000
_cell.length_b   1.000
_cell.length_c   1.000
_cell.angle_alpha   90.00
_cell.angle_beta   90.00
_cell.angle_gamma   90.00
#
_symmetry.space_group_name_H-M   'P 1'
#
loop_
_entity.id
_entity.type
_entity.pdbx_description
1 polymer ?
#
loop_
_entity_poly.entity_id
_entity_poly.type
_entity_poly.pdbx_seq_one_letter_code
_entity_poly.pdbx_strand_id
1 'polypeptide(L)'
;MKTNKLMNEIRATIKPETKKQLDWAVDIANRIYEILEEKNLSQKEFAILMGKTETEVSRWLSGTHNLTLATLAKISIALGEDIIQPAKRKVEEYDIVN
;
A
#
# COMPACT_ATOMS: atom_id res chain seq x y z
N MET A 1 -17.41 6.39 -19.38
CA MET A 1 -16.56 5.44 -20.15
C MET A 1 -17.40 4.23 -20.51
N LYS A 2 -17.44 3.82 -21.78
CA LYS A 2 -18.18 2.61 -22.22
C LYS A 2 -17.43 1.37 -21.73
N THR A 3 -18.05 0.59 -20.84
CA THR A 3 -17.46 -0.64 -20.32
C THR A 3 -17.52 -1.72 -21.39
N ASN A 4 -16.35 -2.11 -21.93
CA ASN A 4 -16.24 -3.16 -22.93
C ASN A 4 -16.54 -4.52 -22.29
N LYS A 5 -17.32 -5.39 -22.96
CA LYS A 5 -17.74 -6.71 -22.47
C LYS A 5 -16.55 -7.56 -21.97
N LEU A 6 -15.41 -7.45 -22.66
CA LEU A 6 -14.14 -8.06 -22.29
C LEU A 6 -13.64 -7.64 -20.90
N MET A 7 -13.76 -6.35 -20.53
CA MET A 7 -13.35 -5.86 -19.21
C MET A 7 -14.22 -6.43 -18.09
N ASN A 8 -15.50 -6.68 -18.35
CA ASN A 8 -16.41 -7.28 -17.36
C ASN A 8 -16.16 -8.78 -17.19
N GLU A 9 -15.89 -9.51 -18.27
CA GLU A 9 -15.55 -10.94 -18.22
C GLU A 9 -14.22 -11.20 -17.50
N ILE A 10 -13.21 -10.35 -17.73
CA ILE A 10 -11.95 -10.39 -16.99
C ILE A 10 -12.19 -10.15 -15.50
N ARG A 11 -12.98 -9.12 -15.15
CA ARG A 11 -13.32 -8.81 -13.74
C ARG A 11 -14.09 -9.92 -13.04
N ALA A 12 -14.93 -10.67 -13.76
CA ALA A 12 -15.68 -11.82 -13.22
C ALA A 12 -14.78 -13.04 -12.95
N THR A 13 -13.58 -13.09 -13.55
CA THR A 13 -12.63 -14.20 -13.43
C THR A 13 -11.55 -13.93 -12.37
N ILE A 14 -11.38 -12.68 -11.95
CA ILE A 14 -10.42 -12.32 -10.90
C ILE A 14 -10.93 -12.79 -9.55
N LYS A 15 -10.12 -13.60 -8.86
CA LYS A 15 -10.43 -14.08 -7.53
C LYS A 15 -10.58 -12.90 -6.55
N PRO A 16 -11.53 -12.94 -5.60
CA PRO A 16 -11.76 -11.84 -4.65
C PRO A 16 -10.49 -11.41 -3.90
N GLU A 17 -9.60 -12.35 -3.58
CA GLU A 17 -8.34 -12.09 -2.87
C GLU A 17 -7.38 -11.28 -3.73
N THR A 18 -7.29 -11.56 -5.03
CA THR A 18 -6.45 -10.82 -5.97
C THR A 18 -6.94 -9.38 -6.12
N LYS A 19 -8.25 -9.18 -6.19
CA LYS A 19 -8.83 -7.83 -6.20
C LYS A 19 -8.47 -7.09 -4.91
N LYS A 20 -8.66 -7.73 -3.75
CA LYS A 20 -8.35 -7.11 -2.45
C LYS A 20 -6.86 -6.76 -2.31
N GLN A 21 -5.99 -7.62 -2.81
CA GLN A 21 -4.55 -7.38 -2.84
C GLN A 21 -4.19 -6.18 -3.72
N LEU A 22 -4.82 -6.04 -4.88
CA LEU A 22 -4.61 -4.87 -5.75
C LEU A 22 -5.09 -3.59 -5.09
N ASP A 23 -6.27 -3.61 -4.46
CA ASP A 23 -6.80 -2.46 -3.71
C ASP A 23 -5.78 -2.03 -2.63
N TRP A 24 -5.26 -2.98 -1.85
CA TRP A 24 -4.20 -2.70 -0.86
C TRP A 24 -2.91 -2.17 -1.46
N ALA A 25 -2.45 -2.72 -2.58
CA ALA A 25 -1.22 -2.26 -3.22
C ALA A 25 -1.33 -0.81 -3.70
N VAL A 26 -2.50 -0.42 -4.23
CA VAL A 26 -2.79 0.96 -4.63
C VAL A 26 -2.84 1.88 -3.40
N ASP A 27 -3.56 1.51 -2.36
CA ASP A 27 -3.68 2.31 -1.13
C ASP A 27 -2.31 2.53 -0.47
N ILE A 28 -1.48 1.48 -0.42
CA ILE A 28 -0.11 1.56 0.11
C ILE A 28 0.76 2.50 -0.74
N ALA A 29 0.70 2.39 -2.07
CA ALA A 29 1.47 3.26 -2.95
C ALA A 29 1.07 4.73 -2.77
N ASN A 30 -0.23 5.02 -2.74
CA ASN A 30 -0.76 6.37 -2.50
C ASN A 30 -0.31 6.90 -1.14
N ARG A 31 -0.37 6.08 -0.09
CA ARG A 31 0.09 6.48 1.25
C ARG A 31 1.57 6.84 1.26
N ILE A 32 2.41 6.11 0.55
CA ILE A 32 3.82 6.47 0.42
C ILE A 32 3.95 7.80 -0.34
N TYR A 33 3.22 8.02 -1.42
CA TYR A 33 3.24 9.29 -2.16
C TYR A 33 2.87 10.48 -1.28
N GLU A 34 1.79 10.39 -0.51
CA GLU A 34 1.35 11.44 0.42
C GLU A 34 2.48 11.83 1.37
N ILE A 35 3.14 10.85 1.99
CA ILE A 35 4.23 11.08 2.95
C ILE A 35 5.44 11.71 2.25
N LEU A 36 5.74 11.32 1.00
CA LEU A 36 6.81 11.94 0.22
C LEU A 36 6.49 13.41 -0.11
N GLU A 37 5.25 13.72 -0.51
CA GLU A 37 4.80 15.09 -0.77
C GLU A 37 4.84 15.95 0.49
N GLU A 38 4.34 15.45 1.63
CA GLU A 38 4.37 16.13 2.92
C GLU A 38 5.80 16.46 3.38
N LYS A 39 6.76 15.58 3.06
CA LYS A 39 8.19 15.75 3.38
C LYS A 39 8.97 16.46 2.28
N ASN A 40 8.32 16.86 1.19
CA ASN A 40 8.94 17.46 0.01
C ASN A 40 10.11 16.63 -0.55
N LEU A 41 9.94 15.31 -0.56
CA LEU A 41 10.92 14.34 -1.06
C LEU A 41 10.55 13.88 -2.48
N SER A 42 11.52 13.95 -3.39
CA SER A 42 11.39 13.32 -4.70
C SER A 42 11.53 11.79 -4.62
N GLN A 43 11.01 11.08 -5.63
CA GLN A 43 11.23 9.62 -5.74
C GLN A 43 12.73 9.26 -5.79
N LYS A 44 13.56 10.13 -6.35
CA LYS A 44 15.01 9.97 -6.40
C LYS A 44 15.63 10.02 -5.01
N GLU A 45 15.27 11.01 -4.21
CA GLU A 45 15.75 11.13 -2.83
C GLU A 45 15.25 9.96 -1.98
N PHE A 46 14.00 9.54 -2.18
CA PHE A 46 13.46 8.36 -1.52
C PHE A 46 14.22 7.08 -1.91
N ALA A 47 14.57 6.90 -3.19
CA ALA A 47 15.39 5.77 -3.62
C ALA A 47 16.77 5.76 -2.96
N ILE A 48 17.42 6.93 -2.85
CA ILE A 48 18.69 7.09 -2.14
C ILE A 48 18.53 6.73 -0.65
N LEU A 49 17.49 7.25 0.01
CA LEU A 49 17.18 6.99 1.42
C LEU A 49 16.99 5.48 1.69
N MET A 50 16.34 4.78 0.76
CA MET A 50 16.10 3.34 0.85
C MET A 50 17.31 2.49 0.43
N GLY A 51 18.37 3.09 -0.11
CA GLY A 51 19.50 2.36 -0.69
C GLY A 51 19.10 1.53 -1.91
N LYS A 52 18.18 2.06 -2.73
CA LYS A 52 17.55 1.38 -3.87
C LYS A 52 17.70 2.19 -5.15
N THR A 53 17.35 1.55 -6.27
CA THR A 53 17.29 2.22 -7.58
C THR A 53 15.96 2.95 -7.73
N GLU A 54 15.96 4.06 -8.47
CA GLU A 54 14.73 4.78 -8.84
C GLU A 54 13.72 3.86 -9.55
N THR A 55 14.20 2.94 -10.38
CA THR A 55 13.36 1.94 -11.06
C THR A 55 12.66 0.99 -10.08
N GLU A 56 13.34 0.57 -9.01
CA GLU A 56 12.74 -0.31 -7.99
C GLU A 56 11.69 0.44 -7.19
N VAL A 57 11.98 1.67 -6.79
CA VAL A 57 11.02 2.56 -6.11
C VAL A 57 9.81 2.86 -7.01
N SER A 58 10.03 3.14 -8.29
CA SER A 58 8.96 3.38 -9.26
C SER A 58 8.02 2.17 -9.37
N ARG A 59 8.56 0.94 -9.33
CA ARG A 59 7.73 -0.28 -9.28
C ARG A 59 6.96 -0.41 -7.98
N TRP A 60 7.55 -0.05 -6.84
CA TRP A 60 6.83 -0.07 -5.56
C TRP A 60 5.64 0.87 -5.60
N LEU A 61 5.83 2.04 -6.20
CA LEU A 61 4.84 3.11 -6.28
C LEU A 61 3.88 2.97 -7.48
N SER A 62 3.98 1.90 -8.29
CA SER A 62 3.05 1.67 -9.40
C SER A 62 1.68 1.14 -8.94
N GLY A 63 1.53 0.78 -7.67
CA GLY A 63 0.30 0.21 -7.11
C GLY A 63 0.01 -1.23 -7.57
N THR A 64 0.96 -1.88 -8.25
CA THR A 64 0.80 -3.25 -8.78
C THR A 64 1.85 -4.22 -8.25
N HIS A 65 2.79 -3.73 -7.44
CA HIS A 65 3.86 -4.54 -6.88
C HIS A 65 3.52 -5.01 -5.46
N ASN A 66 3.80 -6.29 -5.19
CA ASN A 66 3.56 -6.86 -3.88
C ASN A 66 4.73 -6.54 -2.93
N LEU A 67 4.54 -5.58 -2.04
CA LEU A 67 5.51 -5.24 -1.01
C LEU A 67 5.38 -6.20 0.18
N THR A 68 6.51 -6.72 0.65
CA THR A 68 6.52 -7.52 1.88
C THR A 68 6.32 -6.64 3.11
N LEU A 69 5.78 -7.20 4.19
CA LEU A 69 5.69 -6.50 5.48
C LEU A 69 7.05 -5.97 5.97
N ALA A 70 8.13 -6.72 5.73
CA ALA A 70 9.49 -6.29 6.06
C ALA A 70 9.90 -5.04 5.26
N THR A 71 9.52 -4.96 3.98
CA THR A 71 9.76 -3.76 3.16
C THR A 71 8.93 -2.57 3.66
N LEU A 72 7.65 -2.78 3.98
CA LEU A 72 6.78 -1.73 4.52
C LEU A 72 7.28 -1.19 5.87
N ALA A 73 7.75 -2.06 6.76
CA ALA A 73 8.35 -1.65 8.02
C ALA A 73 9.61 -0.80 7.80
N LYS A 74 10.49 -1.20 6.86
CA LYS A 74 11.68 -0.41 6.51
C LYS A 74 11.32 0.97 5.98
N ILE A 75 10.34 1.05 5.07
CA ILE A 75 9.86 2.32 4.54
C ILE A 75 9.28 3.19 5.66
N SER A 76 8.47 2.60 6.55
CA SER A 76 7.83 3.33 7.65
C SER A 76 8.88 3.95 8.58
N ILE A 77 9.92 3.20 8.94
CA ILE A 77 11.04 3.71 9.75
C ILE A 77 11.86 4.77 9.01
N ALA A 78 12.13 4.56 7.71
CA ALA A 78 12.91 5.51 6.91
C ALA A 78 12.20 6.86 6.75
N LEU A 79 10.88 6.85 6.58
CA LEU A 79 10.07 8.05 6.46
C LEU A 79 9.62 8.61 7.83
N GLY A 80 9.75 7.82 8.91
CA GLY A 80 9.34 8.21 10.26
C GLY A 80 7.82 8.20 10.48
N GLU A 81 7.08 7.43 9.69
CA GLU A 81 5.62 7.37 9.73
C GLU A 81 5.10 6.02 9.25
N ASP A 82 4.03 5.51 9.87
CA ASP A 82 3.46 4.21 9.52
C ASP A 82 2.77 4.25 8.13
N ILE A 83 3.20 3.37 7.23
CA ILE A 83 2.55 3.18 5.91
C ILE A 83 1.26 2.36 6.04
N ILE A 84 1.25 1.38 6.94
CA ILE A 84 0.11 0.52 7.21
C ILE A 84 -0.12 0.39 8.71
N GLN A 85 -1.37 0.21 9.11
CA GLN A 85 -1.73 -0.13 10.49
C GLN A 85 -2.57 -1.41 10.52
N PRO A 86 -2.30 -2.34 11.44
CA PRO A 86 -3.18 -3.47 11.68
C PRO A 86 -4.58 -2.98 12.05
N ALA A 87 -5.61 -3.68 11.56
CA ALA A 87 -6.97 -3.40 11.99
C ALA A 87 -7.07 -3.47 13.52
N LYS A 88 -7.80 -2.51 14.11
CA LYS A 88 -8.02 -2.48 15.56
C LYS A 88 -8.65 -3.80 16.00
N ARG A 89 -8.13 -4.38 17.08
CA ARG A 89 -8.76 -5.54 17.71
C ARG A 89 -10.17 -5.13 18.12
N LYS A 90 -11.17 -5.96 17.80
CA LYS A 90 -12.49 -5.84 18.41
C LYS A 90 -12.29 -6.18 19.88
N VAL A 91 -12.26 -5.18 20.74
CA VAL A 91 -12.32 -5.42 22.19
C VAL A 91 -13.78 -5.73 22.44
N GLU A 92 -14.10 -6.99 22.73
CA GLU A 92 -15.40 -7.30 23.32
C GLU A 92 -15.41 -6.64 24.69
N GLU A 93 -16.26 -5.63 24.87
CA GLU A 93 -16.58 -5.11 26.19
C GLU A 93 -17.11 -6.28 27.01
N TYR A 94 -16.29 -6.80 27.93
CA TYR A 94 -16.82 -7.62 29.00
C TYR A 94 -17.57 -6.68 29.91
N ASP A 95 -18.90 -6.78 29.93
CA ASP A 95 -19.73 -6.20 30.97
C ASP A 95 -19.19 -6.70 32.31
N ILE A 96 -18.55 -5.79 33.05
CA ILE A 96 -18.18 -6.05 34.43
C ILE A 96 -19.50 -6.04 35.19
N VAL A 97 -20.10 -7.22 35.35
CA VAL A 97 -21.28 -7.39 36.18
C VAL A 97 -20.84 -7.11 37.62
N ASN A 98 -21.21 -5.94 38.13
CA ASN A 98 -21.14 -5.59 39.56
C ASN A 98 -22.16 -6.40 40.36
#